data_AF-A0A838P713-F1
#
_entry.id   AF-A0A838P713-F1
#
_cell.length_a   1.000
_cell.length_b   1.000
_cell.length_c   1.000
_cell.angle_alpha   90.00
_cell.angle_beta   90.00
_cell.angle_gamma   90.00
#
_symmetry.space_group_name_H-M   'P 1'
#
loop_
_entity.id
_entity.type
_entity.pdbx_description
1 polymer ?
#
loop_
_entity_poly.entity_id
_entity_poly.type
_entity_poly.pdbx_seq_one_letter_code
_entity_poly.pdbx_strand_id
1 'polypeptide(L)'
;MLLTPERGFIGSGKNKVSWISFKDVAKFALATLDHPDARNEVIAWGGPEALSPLEVVLPFQETQGRPFEVKHVPEEELRQRKETASLYSSLCRADAFLL
;
A
#
# COMPACT_ATOMS: atom_id res chain seq x y z
N MET A 1 17.34 12.87 13.04
CA MET A 1 16.60 13.83 12.21
C MET A 1 15.27 13.18 11.85
N LEU A 2 14.20 13.60 12.53
CA LEU A 2 12.92 12.90 12.57
C LEU A 2 12.21 13.07 11.23
N LEU A 3 12.06 11.98 10.47
CA LEU A 3 11.10 11.92 9.38
C LEU A 3 9.71 11.99 10.03
N THR A 4 9.08 13.16 9.98
CA THR A 4 7.65 13.27 10.23
C THR A 4 6.93 12.46 9.16
N PRO A 5 6.11 11.46 9.50
CA PRO A 5 5.32 10.77 8.50
C PRO A 5 4.27 11.77 8.02
N GLU A 6 4.49 12.35 6.84
CA GLU A 6 3.47 13.15 6.18
C GLU A 6 2.35 12.19 5.77
N ARG A 7 1.30 12.15 6.58
CA ARG A 7 0.11 11.31 6.38
C ARG A 7 -0.76 11.93 5.29
N GLY A 8 -0.31 11.82 4.05
CA GLY A 8 -1.00 12.33 2.86
C GLY A 8 -1.64 11.21 2.04
N PHE A 9 -2.86 11.43 1.56
CA PHE A 9 -3.46 10.62 0.52
C PHE A 9 -2.91 11.04 -0.84
N ILE A 10 -2.65 10.05 -1.68
CA ILE A 10 -2.27 10.25 -3.08
C ILE A 10 -3.51 10.70 -3.86
N GLY A 11 -3.46 11.90 -4.43
CA GLY A 11 -4.58 12.49 -5.15
C GLY A 11 -5.84 12.60 -4.28
N SER A 12 -6.97 12.15 -4.80
CA SER A 12 -8.27 12.22 -4.09
C SER A 12 -8.44 11.18 -2.99
N GLY A 13 -7.60 10.13 -2.92
CA GLY A 13 -7.75 9.02 -1.97
C GLY A 13 -9.01 8.16 -2.17
N LYS A 14 -9.76 8.36 -3.26
CA LYS A 14 -11.02 7.65 -3.57
C LYS A 14 -10.85 6.43 -4.47
N ASN A 15 -9.66 6.25 -5.03
CA ASN A 15 -9.40 5.13 -5.92
C ASN A 15 -9.38 3.83 -5.12
N LYS A 16 -10.17 2.85 -5.56
CA LYS A 16 -10.22 1.54 -4.92
C LYS A 16 -8.91 0.80 -5.17
N VAL A 17 -8.34 0.28 -4.08
CA VAL A 17 -7.12 -0.52 -4.11
C VAL A 17 -7.43 -1.86 -3.46
N SER A 18 -6.79 -2.91 -3.97
CA SER A 18 -6.89 -4.22 -3.36
C SER A 18 -5.89 -4.34 -2.21
N TRP A 19 -6.39 -4.53 -1.00
CA TRP A 19 -5.57 -4.62 0.21
C TRP A 19 -5.44 -6.07 0.64
N ILE A 20 -4.22 -6.59 0.72
CA ILE A 20 -3.95 -7.94 1.20
C ILE A 20 -3.01 -7.89 2.40
N SER A 21 -3.27 -8.72 3.40
CA SER A 21 -2.38 -8.89 4.55
C SER A 21 -1.07 -9.54 4.10
N PHE A 22 0.06 -9.06 4.62
CA PHE A 22 1.38 -9.65 4.33
C PHE A 22 1.44 -11.15 4.68
N LYS A 23 0.74 -11.58 5.73
CA LYS A 23 0.68 -13.00 6.12
C LYS A 23 -0.03 -13.84 5.08
N ASP A 24 -1.07 -13.28 4.45
CA ASP A 24 -1.80 -14.00 3.41
C ASP A 24 -1.00 -14.02 2.11
N VAL A 25 -0.26 -12.94 1.79
CA VAL A 25 0.73 -12.98 0.70
C VAL A 25 1.74 -14.12 0.90
N ALA A 26 2.28 -14.30 2.11
CA ALA A 26 3.21 -15.40 2.39
C ALA A 26 2.58 -16.78 2.19
N LYS A 27 1.33 -16.99 2.65
CA LYS A 27 0.60 -18.24 2.44
C LYS A 27 0.34 -18.49 0.96
N PHE A 28 -0.06 -17.47 0.21
CA PHE A 28 -0.30 -17.60 -1.23
C PHE A 28 0.98 -17.91 -2.00
N ALA A 29 2.08 -17.24 -1.68
CA ALA A 29 3.39 -17.53 -2.26
C ALA A 29 3.80 -19.00 -2.04
N LEU A 30 3.59 -19.53 -0.83
CA LEU A 30 3.84 -20.94 -0.54
C LEU A 30 2.92 -21.86 -1.36
N ALA A 31 1.62 -21.57 -1.39
CA ALA A 31 0.63 -22.37 -2.10
C ALA A 31 0.89 -22.44 -3.62
N THR A 32 1.50 -21.41 -4.22
CA THR A 32 1.80 -21.41 -5.65
C THR A 32 2.92 -22.36 -6.09
N LEU A 33 3.80 -22.78 -5.17
CA LEU A 33 4.95 -23.61 -5.53
C LEU A 33 4.53 -24.99 -6.06
N ASP A 34 3.47 -25.55 -5.47
CA ASP A 34 2.97 -26.88 -5.79
C ASP A 34 1.74 -26.86 -6.73
N HIS A 35 1.29 -25.67 -7.14
CA HIS A 35 0.08 -25.54 -7.95
C HIS A 35 0.41 -25.56 -9.45
N PRO A 36 -0.06 -26.53 -10.24
CA PRO A 36 0.25 -26.63 -11.67
C PRO A 36 -0.23 -25.39 -12.45
N ASP A 37 -1.39 -24.85 -12.09
CA ASP A 37 -1.96 -23.66 -12.74
C ASP A 37 -1.22 -22.35 -12.40
N ALA A 38 -0.26 -22.38 -11.46
CA ALA A 38 0.56 -21.22 -11.13
C ALA A 38 1.85 -21.15 -11.96
N ARG A 39 2.15 -22.17 -12.78
CA ARG A 39 3.40 -22.21 -13.54
C ARG A 39 3.36 -21.23 -14.70
N ASN A 40 4.34 -20.32 -14.74
CA ASN A 40 4.48 -19.27 -15.76
C ASN A 40 3.27 -18.34 -15.87
N GLU A 41 2.50 -18.19 -14.80
CA GLU A 41 1.30 -17.37 -14.78
C GLU A 41 1.45 -16.15 -13.87
N VAL A 42 0.78 -15.06 -14.25
CA VAL A 42 0.66 -13.87 -13.40
C VAL A 42 -0.66 -13.95 -12.65
N ILE A 43 -0.58 -14.25 -11.35
CA ILE A 43 -1.77 -14.39 -10.52
C ILE A 43 -2.04 -13.07 -9.79
N ALA A 44 -3.19 -12.45 -10.10
CA ALA A 44 -3.63 -11.25 -9.39
C ALA A 44 -4.22 -11.64 -8.02
N TRP A 45 -3.61 -11.15 -6.95
CA TRP A 45 -4.09 -11.34 -5.57
C TRP A 45 -4.58 -10.05 -4.96
N GLY A 46 -5.53 -10.22 -4.06
CA GLY A 46 -6.24 -9.11 -3.45
C GLY A 46 -6.96 -9.52 -2.19
N GLY A 47 -7.27 -8.54 -1.36
CA GLY A 47 -8.26 -8.73 -0.32
C GLY A 47 -9.64 -9.01 -0.90
N PRO A 48 -10.58 -9.50 -0.08
CA PRO A 48 -11.94 -9.80 -0.52
C PRO A 48 -12.67 -8.57 -1.06
N GLU A 49 -12.30 -7.37 -0.60
CA GLU A 49 -12.94 -6.12 -0.98
C GLU A 49 -11.91 -5.11 -1.47
N ALA A 50 -12.23 -4.46 -2.59
CA ALA A 50 -11.45 -3.32 -3.08
C ALA A 50 -11.93 -2.06 -2.34
N LEU A 51 -11.08 -1.56 -1.44
CA LEU A 51 -11.36 -0.41 -0.58
C LEU A 51 -10.51 0.78 -1.01
N SER A 52 -11.10 1.97 -0.97
CA SER A 52 -10.34 3.20 -1.14
C SER A 52 -9.53 3.51 0.13
N PRO A 53 -8.39 4.20 0.02
CA PRO A 53 -7.62 4.66 1.18
C PRO A 53 -8.47 5.41 2.22
N LEU A 54 -9.46 6.20 1.79
CA LEU A 54 -10.37 6.90 2.70
C LEU A 54 -11.28 5.93 3.48
N GLU A 55 -11.86 4.93 2.81
CA GLU A 55 -12.69 3.90 3.44
C GLU A 55 -11.89 3.07 4.44
N VAL A 56 -10.61 2.81 4.17
CA VAL A 56 -9.71 2.11 5.11
C VAL A 56 -9.44 2.94 6.35
N VAL A 57 -9.27 4.27 6.21
CA VAL A 57 -8.89 5.13 7.32
C VAL A 57 -10.01 5.36 8.34
N LEU A 58 -11.28 5.27 7.92
CA LEU A 58 -12.44 5.46 8.80
C LEU A 58 -12.46 4.46 9.99
N PRO A 59 -12.40 3.12 9.78
CA PRO A 59 -12.30 2.15 10.87
C PRO A 59 -11.11 2.39 11.81
N PHE A 60 -9.97 2.86 11.28
CA PHE A 60 -8.80 3.17 12.10
C PHE A 60 -9.04 4.39 13.00
N GLN A 61 -9.75 5.41 12.52
CA GLN A 61 -10.12 6.58 13.33
C GLN A 61 -11.10 6.19 14.44
N GLU A 62 -12.10 5.36 14.11
CA GLU A 62 -13.08 4.84 15.08
C GLU A 62 -12.38 4.03 16.18
N THR A 63 -11.46 3.15 15.80
CA THR A 63 -10.69 2.32 16.75
C THR A 63 -9.73 3.17 17.60
N GLN A 64 -9.14 4.23 17.04
CA GLN A 64 -8.19 5.11 17.74
C GLN A 64 -8.87 6.23 18.54
N GLY A 65 -10.19 6.43 18.37
CA GLY A 65 -10.96 7.47 19.05
C GLY A 65 -10.53 8.91 18.72
N ARG A 66 -9.81 9.13 17.62
CA ARG A 66 -9.37 10.47 17.19
C ARG A 66 -9.46 10.63 15.68
N PRO A 67 -9.89 11.81 15.18
CA PRO A 67 -9.84 12.08 13.75
C PRO A 67 -8.38 12.20 13.29
N PHE A 68 -8.10 11.76 12.07
CA PHE A 68 -6.80 12.03 11.44
C PHE A 68 -6.89 13.26 10.54
N GLU A 69 -5.83 14.06 10.55
CA GLU A 69 -5.65 15.14 9.58
C GLU A 69 -5.37 14.53 8.20
N VAL A 70 -6.30 14.71 7.27
CA VAL A 70 -6.24 14.20 5.90
C VAL A 70 -5.59 15.27 5.03
N LYS A 71 -4.37 15.02 4.55
CA LYS A 71 -3.72 15.87 3.53
C LYS A 71 -3.84 15.23 2.16
N HIS A 72 -4.24 15.98 1.15
CA HIS A 72 -4.26 15.50 -0.23
C HIS A 72 -3.03 16.01 -0.96
N VAL A 73 -2.24 15.08 -1.51
CA VAL A 73 -1.06 15.41 -2.31
C VAL A 73 -1.45 15.35 -3.78
N PRO A 74 -1.38 16.45 -4.54
CA PRO A 74 -1.70 16.46 -5.97
C PRO A 74 -0.73 15.57 -6.74
N GLU A 75 -1.20 15.03 -7.87
CA GLU A 75 -0.41 14.09 -8.68
C GLU A 75 0.90 14.69 -9.20
N GLU A 76 0.89 15.98 -9.54
CA GLU A 76 2.07 16.70 -10.01
C GLU A 76 3.20 16.71 -8.97
N GLU A 77 2.86 16.92 -7.70
CA GLU A 77 3.82 16.88 -6.61
C GLU A 77 4.39 15.47 -6.42
N LEU A 78 3.57 14.43 -6.62
CA LEU A 78 4.02 13.04 -6.56
C LEU A 78 4.95 12.69 -7.72
N ARG A 79 4.71 13.24 -8.92
CA ARG A 79 5.60 13.06 -10.09
C ARG A 79 6.96 13.69 -9.82
N GLN A 80 7.00 14.91 -9.34
CA GLN A 80 8.23 15.60 -8.96
C GLN A 80 8.99 14.87 -7.84
N ARG A 81 8.28 14.38 -6.80
CA ARG A 81 8.87 13.54 -5.74
C ARG A 81 9.45 12.23 -6.30
N LYS A 82 8.81 11.60 -7.29
CA LYS A 82 9.32 10.39 -7.95
C LYS A 82 10.59 10.67 -8.76
N GLU A 83 10.66 11.81 -9.44
CA GLU A 83 11.82 12.20 -10.26
C GLU A 83 13.03 12.60 -9.41
N THR A 84 12.79 13.24 -8.27
CA THR A 84 13.84 13.72 -7.36
C THR A 84 14.29 12.66 -6.36
N ALA A 85 13.63 11.50 -6.34
CA ALA A 85 13.96 10.39 -5.47
C ALA A 85 15.34 9.80 -5.81
N SER A 86 16.32 9.97 -4.91
CA SER A 86 17.58 9.23 -4.96
C SER A 86 17.33 7.72 -4.76
N LEU A 87 18.19 6.89 -5.35
CA LEU A 87 18.16 5.41 -5.33
C LEU A 87 17.90 4.81 -3.94
N TYR A 88 18.28 5.49 -2.86
CA TYR A 88 18.06 5.03 -1.49
C TYR A 88 16.60 5.16 -1.03
N SER A 89 15.85 6.16 -1.51
CA SER A 89 14.43 6.33 -1.18
C SER A 89 13.50 5.41 -2.00
N SER A 90 13.95 4.94 -3.16
CA SER A 90 13.26 3.93 -3.96
C SER A 90 13.41 2.51 -3.41
N LEU A 91 14.45 2.23 -2.60
CA LEU A 91 14.70 0.92 -1.99
C LEU A 91 13.83 0.65 -0.75
N CYS A 92 13.45 1.66 0.03
CA CYS A 92 12.58 1.50 1.22
C CYS A 92 11.16 0.96 0.93
N ARG A 93 10.79 0.72 -0.34
CA ARG A 93 9.53 0.03 -0.69
C ARG A 93 9.72 -1.47 -0.98
N ALA A 94 10.95 -1.92 -1.21
CA ALA A 94 11.29 -3.33 -1.38
C ALA A 94 11.56 -4.04 -0.04
N ASP A 95 11.98 -3.30 0.99
CA ASP A 95 12.35 -3.88 2.28
C ASP A 95 11.15 -4.07 3.24
N ALA A 96 9.94 -3.66 2.83
CA ALA A 96 8.71 -3.95 3.57
C ALA A 96 8.31 -5.44 3.54
N PHE A 97 9.09 -6.29 2.87
CA PHE A 97 8.91 -7.75 2.82
C PHE A 97 9.94 -8.53 3.66
N LEU A 98 10.81 -7.86 4.42
CA LEU A 98 11.73 -8.50 5.36
C LEU A 98 11.38 -8.14 6.81
N LEU A 99 10.21 -8.61 7.26
CA LEU A 99 9.97 -9.11 8.62
C LEU A 99 8.84 -10.16 8.58
#